data_AF-A0A816ACL9-F1
#
_entry.id   AF-A0A816ACL9-F1
#
_cell.length_a   1.000
_cell.length_b   1.000
_cell.length_c   1.000
_cell.angle_alpha   90.00
_cell.angle_beta   90.00
_cell.angle_gamma   90.00
#
_symmetry.space_group_name_H-M   'P 1'
#
loop_
_entity.id
_entity.type
_entity.pdbx_description
1 polymer ?
#
loop_
_entity_poly.entity_id
_entity_poly.type
_entity_poly.pdbx_seq_one_letter_code
_entity_poly.pdbx_strand_id
1 'polypeptide(L)'
;MATNRSVTVENLITCMICRESFKDPRLLPCWHTYCWECIERMASENKDQFECPLRDGFVAMKEDISSLPLNRAIRDLVELHDSVKDLNRCTNCHSADAIYACNKCENENFCSSCYETAHAAPVMQKHQRVSSHENPPVTIPCITHPKKSLEYWCSKCSTLICIDCLLFQHKDHNKILLDDAIQGFKTKINIDLHSIQSSLNDKINETDILLNIIDNNSKFSRQKMTETMAEIRRVMDDHEKNILQNIFYTEKEQKKRIEDYKIPLTNELQRLNMQKVSFEMLSSMRNRTKLLEAKERFDDYVNKTNEKLKSLQMPPVTDYFLEGVDQLQSVKEKILQCGEYVEISRYHNPQLEKFISENGTKQELDLKLRNLTDSDMIFVADMLRNSTVQKYFLRTTAFLE
;
A
#
# COMPACT_ATOMS: atom_id res chain seq x y z
N MET A 1 7.24 -3.14 -5.97
CA MET A 1 8.45 -3.55 -5.24
C MET A 1 9.66 -3.33 -6.15
N ALA A 2 10.22 -2.12 -6.14
CA ALA A 2 11.48 -1.86 -6.83
C ALA A 2 12.59 -2.52 -6.02
N THR A 3 13.18 -3.58 -6.57
CA THR A 3 14.26 -4.31 -5.91
C THR A 3 15.49 -3.42 -5.89
N ASN A 4 15.99 -3.14 -4.69
CA ASN A 4 17.23 -2.44 -4.45
C ASN A 4 18.39 -3.35 -4.93
N ARG A 5 18.61 -3.42 -6.24
CA ARG A 5 19.69 -4.21 -6.84
C ARG A 5 20.99 -3.43 -6.65
N SER A 6 21.91 -4.00 -5.88
CA SER A 6 23.30 -3.55 -5.83
C SER A 6 23.86 -3.49 -7.26
N VAL A 7 24.29 -2.31 -7.71
CA VAL A 7 24.93 -2.12 -9.02
C VAL A 7 26.29 -2.82 -8.98
N THR A 8 26.50 -3.86 -9.79
CA THR A 8 27.80 -4.51 -9.95
C THR A 8 28.61 -3.85 -11.06
N VAL A 9 29.92 -4.08 -11.11
CA VAL A 9 30.79 -3.58 -12.20
C VAL A 9 30.34 -4.13 -13.56
N GLU A 10 29.85 -5.38 -13.62
CA GLU A 10 29.32 -5.93 -14.88
C GLU A 10 28.10 -5.14 -15.38
N ASN A 11 27.24 -4.63 -14.48
CA ASN A 11 26.08 -3.81 -14.87
C ASN A 11 26.49 -2.47 -15.50
N LEU A 12 27.70 -1.97 -15.22
CA LEU A 12 28.20 -0.70 -15.77
C LEU A 12 28.76 -0.84 -17.19
N ILE A 13 29.19 -2.04 -17.58
CA ILE A 13 29.79 -2.33 -18.89
C ILE A 13 28.89 -3.15 -19.82
N THR A 14 27.69 -3.52 -19.37
CA THR A 14 26.75 -4.33 -20.13
C THR A 14 25.61 -3.49 -20.70
N CYS A 15 25.34 -3.67 -21.99
CA CYS A 15 24.20 -3.07 -22.65
C CYS A 15 22.90 -3.77 -22.24
N MET A 16 21.91 -3.02 -21.75
CA MET A 16 20.62 -3.59 -21.30
C MET A 16 19.78 -4.21 -22.42
N ILE A 17 20.10 -3.94 -23.69
CA ILE A 17 19.31 -4.38 -24.84
C ILE A 17 19.83 -5.71 -25.38
N CYS A 18 21.11 -5.78 -25.76
CA CYS A 18 21.71 -7.04 -26.21
C CYS A 18 22.18 -7.92 -25.04
N ARG A 19 22.30 -7.36 -23.83
CA ARG A 19 22.84 -8.03 -22.62
C ARG A 19 24.28 -8.51 -22.78
N GLU A 20 25.01 -7.91 -23.71
CA GLU A 20 26.44 -8.12 -23.95
C GLU A 20 27.25 -6.90 -23.49
N SER A 21 28.57 -7.06 -23.42
CA SER A 21 29.50 -5.93 -23.25
C SER A 21 29.24 -4.87 -24.33
N PHE A 22 29.34 -3.59 -23.99
CA PHE A 22 29.06 -2.51 -24.93
C PHE A 22 29.95 -2.58 -26.17
N LYS A 23 29.33 -2.49 -27.35
CA LYS A 23 29.97 -2.33 -28.66
C LYS A 23 29.53 -0.99 -29.23
N ASP A 24 30.48 -0.07 -29.45
CA ASP A 24 30.20 1.32 -29.83
C ASP A 24 29.12 1.99 -28.93
N PRO A 25 29.40 2.19 -27.63
CA PRO A 25 28.43 2.74 -26.68
C PRO A 25 28.09 4.20 -26.99
N ARG A 26 26.83 4.51 -27.27
CA ARG A 26 26.34 5.87 -27.56
C ARG A 26 25.50 6.43 -26.42
N LEU A 27 25.69 7.72 -26.14
CA LEU A 27 24.95 8.48 -25.13
C LEU A 27 23.67 9.07 -25.71
N LEU A 28 22.55 8.77 -25.09
CA LEU A 28 21.29 9.45 -25.38
C LEU A 28 21.17 10.76 -24.58
N PRO A 29 20.26 11.69 -24.96
CA PRO A 29 19.95 12.89 -24.18
C PRO A 29 19.45 12.61 -22.75
N CYS A 30 18.98 11.38 -22.49
CA CYS A 30 18.62 10.90 -21.15
C CYS A 30 19.79 10.42 -20.30
N TRP A 31 21.02 10.47 -20.84
CA TRP A 31 22.26 9.97 -20.25
C TRP A 31 22.37 8.43 -20.12
N HIS A 32 21.39 7.68 -20.61
CA HIS A 32 21.52 6.23 -20.77
C HIS A 32 22.37 5.89 -21.99
N THR A 33 23.08 4.76 -21.89
CA THR A 33 24.03 4.31 -22.90
C THR A 33 23.62 2.95 -23.46
N TYR A 34 23.69 2.81 -24.78
CA TYR A 34 23.40 1.57 -25.52
C TYR A 34 24.39 1.39 -26.67
N CYS A 35 24.56 0.16 -27.16
CA CYS A 35 25.35 -0.08 -28.38
C CYS A 35 24.73 0.65 -29.58
N TRP A 36 25.55 1.19 -30.48
CA TRP A 36 25.09 1.81 -31.73
C TRP A 36 24.08 0.93 -32.48
N GLU A 37 24.43 -0.33 -32.73
CA GLU A 37 23.58 -1.29 -33.45
C GLU A 37 22.24 -1.54 -32.73
N CYS A 38 22.23 -1.48 -31.39
CA CYS A 38 20.99 -1.61 -30.63
C CYS A 38 20.09 -0.40 -30.84
N ILE A 39 20.65 0.81 -30.83
CA ILE A 39 19.92 2.06 -31.07
C ILE A 39 19.38 2.09 -32.51
N GLU A 40 20.23 1.78 -33.49
CA GLU A 40 19.89 1.75 -34.91
C GLU A 40 18.72 0.78 -35.19
N ARG A 41 18.79 -0.44 -34.63
CA ARG A 41 17.70 -1.42 -34.75
C ARG A 41 16.38 -0.89 -34.20
N MET A 42 16.37 -0.37 -32.98
CA MET A 42 15.13 0.15 -32.36
C MET A 42 14.56 1.36 -33.10
N ALA A 43 15.44 2.22 -33.63
CA ALA A 43 15.01 3.40 -34.37
C ALA A 43 14.47 3.05 -35.77
N SER A 44 14.98 2.00 -36.40
CA SER A 44 14.45 1.49 -37.68
C SER A 44 13.03 0.94 -37.57
N GLU A 45 12.67 0.41 -36.40
CA GLU A 45 11.33 -0.11 -36.09
C GLU A 45 10.33 1.02 -35.81
N ASN A 46 10.77 2.16 -35.28
CA ASN A 46 9.94 3.28 -34.85
C ASN A 46 10.33 4.60 -35.53
N LYS A 47 10.06 4.71 -36.85
CA LYS A 47 10.27 5.90 -37.72
C LYS A 47 10.36 7.23 -36.95
N ASP A 48 11.61 7.67 -36.73
CA ASP A 48 12.02 8.97 -36.15
C ASP A 48 11.71 9.22 -34.66
N GLN A 49 11.32 8.21 -33.89
CA GLN A 49 11.12 8.33 -32.44
C GLN A 49 11.78 7.18 -31.68
N PHE A 50 12.90 7.51 -31.02
CA PHE A 50 13.58 6.59 -30.12
C PHE A 50 13.04 6.73 -28.68
N GLU A 51 12.47 5.66 -28.14
CA GLU A 51 12.07 5.58 -26.74
C GLU A 51 13.15 4.87 -25.93
N CYS A 52 13.68 5.54 -24.90
CA CYS A 52 14.66 4.92 -24.02
C CYS A 52 13.97 3.90 -23.11
N PRO A 53 14.36 2.61 -23.13
CA PRO A 53 13.72 1.57 -22.30
C PRO A 53 13.78 1.80 -20.78
N LEU A 54 14.63 2.72 -20.33
CA LEU A 54 14.85 3.03 -18.92
C LEU A 54 14.16 4.33 -18.47
N ARG A 55 13.39 5.00 -19.34
CA ARG A 55 12.66 6.22 -19.01
C ARG A 55 11.20 6.08 -19.42
N ASP A 56 10.28 6.53 -18.56
CA ASP A 56 8.90 6.78 -18.98
C ASP A 56 8.88 8.08 -19.79
N GLY A 57 8.69 7.98 -21.11
CA GLY A 57 8.46 9.11 -22.01
C GLY A 57 9.46 9.28 -23.15
N PHE A 58 8.94 9.78 -24.27
CA PHE A 58 9.67 10.05 -25.51
C PHE A 58 10.86 10.97 -25.28
N VAL A 59 12.05 10.55 -25.75
CA VAL A 59 13.12 11.49 -26.03
C VAL A 59 12.92 11.93 -27.47
N ALA A 60 12.32 13.11 -27.68
CA ALA A 60 12.24 13.70 -29.01
C ALA A 60 13.67 13.92 -29.52
N MET A 61 14.11 13.05 -30.44
CA MET A 61 15.41 13.19 -31.09
C MET A 61 15.26 14.31 -32.12
N LYS A 62 15.83 15.48 -31.81
CA LYS A 62 15.91 16.60 -32.76
C LYS A 62 17.01 16.41 -33.80
N GLU A 63 17.89 15.43 -33.61
CA GLU A 63 19.06 15.16 -34.45
C GLU A 63 19.06 13.70 -34.93
N ASP A 64 19.70 13.46 -36.08
CA ASP A 64 19.92 12.14 -36.67
C ASP A 64 20.60 11.21 -35.65
N ILE A 65 20.19 9.95 -35.58
CA ILE A 65 20.80 8.92 -34.70
C ILE A 65 22.31 8.89 -34.90
N SER A 66 22.78 9.13 -36.12
CA SER A 66 24.19 9.24 -36.52
C SER A 66 24.98 10.32 -35.76
N SER A 67 24.32 11.33 -35.19
CA SER A 67 24.97 12.39 -34.40
C SER A 67 25.19 12.04 -32.93
N LEU A 68 24.66 10.90 -32.45
CA LEU A 68 24.77 10.54 -31.04
C LEU A 68 26.24 10.40 -30.61
N PRO A 69 26.66 11.10 -29.54
CA PRO A 69 28.04 11.06 -29.10
C PRO A 69 28.42 9.69 -28.55
N LEU A 70 29.62 9.23 -28.89
CA LEU A 70 30.23 8.06 -28.27
C LEU A 70 30.46 8.33 -26.78
N ASN A 71 30.00 7.41 -25.93
CA ASN A 71 30.33 7.38 -24.52
C ASN A 71 31.75 6.87 -24.31
N ARG A 72 32.73 7.76 -24.44
CA ARG A 72 34.15 7.42 -24.27
C ARG A 72 34.42 6.81 -22.91
N ALA A 73 33.81 7.31 -21.83
CA ALA A 73 34.02 6.77 -20.49
C ALA A 73 33.61 5.29 -20.38
N ILE A 74 32.46 4.91 -20.96
CA ILE A 74 32.01 3.50 -20.96
C ILE A 74 32.86 2.64 -21.88
N ARG A 75 33.25 3.13 -23.05
CA ARG A 75 34.17 2.43 -23.95
C ARG A 75 35.51 2.17 -23.26
N ASP A 76 36.10 3.20 -22.66
CA ASP A 76 37.39 3.12 -21.97
C ASP A 76 37.29 2.18 -20.74
N LEU A 77 36.13 2.14 -20.06
CA LEU A 77 35.86 1.18 -18.99
C LEU A 77 35.73 -0.27 -19.49
N VAL A 78 35.11 -0.50 -20.65
CA VAL A 78 35.05 -1.82 -21.31
C VAL A 78 36.45 -2.27 -21.70
N GLU A 79 37.20 -1.41 -22.38
CA GLU A 79 38.60 -1.67 -22.77
C GLU A 79 39.49 -1.93 -21.55
N LEU A 80 39.32 -1.16 -20.46
CA LEU A 80 40.04 -1.38 -19.21
C LEU A 80 39.65 -2.71 -18.56
N HIS A 81 38.36 -3.05 -18.52
CA HIS A 81 37.91 -4.33 -17.96
C HIS A 81 38.44 -5.53 -18.76
N ASP A 82 38.44 -5.44 -20.09
CA ASP A 82 38.94 -6.50 -20.97
C ASP A 82 40.46 -6.60 -20.90
N SER A 83 41.17 -5.46 -20.87
CA SER A 83 42.63 -5.43 -20.68
C SER A 83 43.07 -5.87 -19.30
N VAL A 84 42.35 -5.55 -18.22
CA VAL A 84 42.67 -6.06 -16.87
C VAL A 84 42.45 -7.58 -16.80
N LYS A 85 41.48 -8.14 -17.52
CA LYS A 85 41.32 -9.60 -17.64
C LYS A 85 42.52 -10.26 -18.34
N ASP A 86 43.13 -9.58 -19.30
CA ASP A 86 44.29 -10.09 -20.05
C ASP A 86 45.64 -9.80 -19.34
N LEU A 87 45.81 -8.62 -18.72
CA LEU A 87 47.00 -8.25 -17.94
C LEU A 87 47.13 -9.07 -16.65
N ASN A 88 46.02 -9.54 -16.09
CA ASN A 88 46.04 -10.38 -14.91
C ASN A 88 46.50 -11.80 -15.21
N ARG A 89 46.79 -12.20 -16.46
CA ARG A 89 47.33 -13.54 -16.75
C ARG A 89 48.83 -13.52 -16.97
N CYS A 90 49.52 -14.52 -16.43
CA CYS A 90 50.94 -14.74 -16.67
C CYS A 90 51.21 -14.92 -18.16
N THR A 91 52.04 -14.07 -18.74
CA THR A 91 52.43 -14.10 -20.17
C THR A 91 53.13 -15.41 -20.55
N ASN A 92 53.74 -16.10 -19.59
CA ASN A 92 54.49 -17.32 -19.86
C ASN A 92 53.60 -18.58 -19.81
N CYS A 93 52.76 -18.74 -18.78
CA CYS A 93 51.93 -19.95 -18.62
C CYS A 93 50.46 -19.78 -19.00
N HIS A 94 49.96 -18.54 -19.16
CA HIS A 94 48.57 -18.17 -19.48
C HIS A 94 47.48 -18.74 -18.54
N SER A 95 47.88 -19.46 -17.49
CA SER A 95 47.02 -20.31 -16.65
C SER A 95 46.92 -19.83 -15.20
N ALA A 96 47.77 -18.89 -14.80
CA ALA A 96 47.80 -18.35 -13.45
C ALA A 96 47.88 -16.83 -13.50
N ASP A 97 47.44 -16.18 -12.42
CA ASP A 97 47.41 -14.73 -12.38
C ASP A 97 48.83 -14.13 -12.34
N ALA A 98 49.06 -13.07 -13.11
CA ALA A 98 50.28 -12.31 -13.07
C ALA A 98 50.28 -11.33 -11.90
N ILE A 99 51.24 -11.51 -11.00
CA ILE A 99 51.37 -10.74 -9.76
C ILE A 99 52.59 -9.81 -9.84
N TYR A 100 53.52 -10.11 -10.75
CA TYR A 100 54.81 -9.44 -10.88
C TYR A 100 55.06 -9.00 -12.31
N ALA A 101 55.57 -7.78 -12.46
CA ALA A 101 56.23 -7.32 -13.67
C ALA A 101 57.74 -7.17 -13.38
N CYS A 102 58.53 -7.10 -14.44
CA CYS A 102 59.97 -6.91 -14.37
C CYS A 102 60.35 -5.62 -15.08
N ASN A 103 61.05 -4.71 -14.39
CA ASN A 103 61.38 -3.39 -14.96
C ASN A 103 62.40 -3.42 -16.11
N LYS A 104 62.97 -4.59 -16.43
CA LYS A 104 63.98 -4.80 -17.47
C LYS A 104 63.59 -5.85 -18.51
N CYS A 105 62.58 -6.69 -18.23
CA CYS A 105 62.01 -7.58 -19.24
C CYS A 105 60.85 -6.85 -19.90
N GLU A 106 61.01 -6.48 -21.17
CA GLU A 106 59.99 -5.72 -21.89
C GLU A 106 58.68 -6.51 -21.99
N ASN A 107 57.61 -5.93 -21.44
CA ASN A 107 56.21 -6.36 -21.59
C ASN A 107 55.88 -7.81 -21.14
N GLU A 108 56.59 -8.37 -20.16
CA GLU A 108 56.28 -9.67 -19.58
C GLU A 108 55.74 -9.55 -18.15
N ASN A 109 54.50 -10.02 -17.96
CA ASN A 109 53.82 -10.13 -16.66
C ASN A 109 53.86 -11.59 -16.20
N PHE A 110 54.28 -11.84 -14.96
CA PHE A 110 54.58 -13.18 -14.46
C PHE A 110 53.75 -13.54 -13.24
N CYS A 111 53.30 -14.79 -13.16
CA CYS A 111 52.93 -15.39 -11.87
C CYS A 111 54.21 -15.69 -11.06
N SER A 112 54.07 -15.97 -9.76
CA SER A 112 55.23 -16.19 -8.87
C SER A 112 56.21 -17.26 -9.40
N SER A 113 55.69 -18.41 -9.82
CA SER A 113 56.52 -19.53 -10.28
C SER A 113 57.22 -19.24 -11.61
N CYS A 114 56.53 -18.61 -12.56
CA CYS A 114 57.13 -18.22 -13.84
C CYS A 114 58.17 -17.11 -13.67
N TYR A 115 57.97 -16.18 -12.72
CA TYR A 115 58.96 -15.15 -12.41
C TYR A 115 60.24 -15.79 -11.88
N GLU A 116 60.14 -16.66 -10.87
CA GLU A 116 61.27 -17.35 -10.26
C GLU A 116 62.03 -18.22 -11.27
N THR A 117 61.30 -18.89 -12.16
CA THR A 117 61.90 -19.73 -13.21
C THR A 117 62.63 -18.89 -14.27
N ALA A 118 62.01 -17.83 -14.78
CA ALA A 118 62.62 -16.94 -15.78
C ALA A 118 63.81 -16.16 -15.21
N HIS A 119 63.80 -15.85 -13.91
CA HIS A 119 64.85 -15.08 -13.24
C HIS A 119 65.80 -15.95 -12.41
N ALA A 120 65.80 -17.27 -12.59
CA ALA A 120 66.68 -18.19 -11.85
C ALA A 120 68.17 -17.99 -12.16
N ALA A 121 68.49 -17.61 -13.41
CA ALA A 121 69.86 -17.40 -13.85
C ALA A 121 70.53 -16.20 -13.13
N PRO A 122 71.81 -16.28 -12.72
CA PRO A 122 72.48 -15.22 -11.94
C PRO A 122 72.50 -13.83 -12.61
N VAL A 123 72.44 -13.80 -13.95
CA VAL A 123 72.38 -12.54 -14.73
C VAL A 123 71.00 -11.87 -14.60
N MET A 124 69.93 -12.66 -14.50
CA MET A 124 68.53 -12.20 -14.48
C MET A 124 68.06 -11.83 -13.07
N GLN A 125 68.70 -12.34 -12.01
CA GLN A 125 68.43 -11.94 -10.62
C GLN A 125 68.71 -10.45 -10.35
N LYS A 126 69.45 -9.77 -11.24
CA LYS A 126 69.70 -8.32 -11.18
C LYS A 126 68.52 -7.48 -11.70
N HIS A 127 67.46 -8.11 -12.19
CA HIS A 127 66.23 -7.44 -12.59
C HIS A 127 65.33 -7.22 -11.37
N GLN A 128 64.61 -6.09 -11.34
CA GLN A 128 63.79 -5.73 -10.19
C GLN A 128 62.34 -6.15 -10.43
N ARG A 129 61.82 -6.89 -9.45
CA ARG A 129 60.41 -7.25 -9.34
C ARG A 129 59.60 -6.03 -8.94
N VAL A 130 58.60 -5.68 -9.74
CA VAL A 130 57.61 -4.63 -9.47
C VAL A 130 56.20 -5.23 -9.53
N SER A 131 55.20 -4.55 -8.96
CA SER A 131 53.81 -5.00 -9.08
C SER A 131 53.31 -4.78 -10.51
N SER A 132 52.61 -5.77 -11.08
CA SER A 132 51.95 -5.65 -12.39
C SER A 132 50.78 -4.66 -12.40
N HIS A 133 50.37 -4.11 -11.25
CA HIS A 133 49.17 -3.29 -11.09
C HIS A 133 49.42 -1.76 -10.99
N GLU A 134 50.66 -1.29 -11.12
CA GLU A 134 50.95 0.15 -11.11
C GLU A 134 50.66 0.76 -12.49
N ASN A 135 49.48 1.38 -12.63
CA ASN A 135 49.11 2.12 -13.84
C ASN A 135 49.99 3.38 -14.00
N PRO A 136 50.59 3.62 -15.19
CA PRO A 136 51.34 4.84 -15.43
C PRO A 136 50.42 6.07 -15.37
N PRO A 137 50.90 7.22 -14.88
CA PRO A 137 50.13 8.46 -14.86
C PRO A 137 49.79 8.90 -16.30
N VAL A 138 48.51 8.96 -16.61
CA VAL A 138 48.02 9.44 -17.91
C VAL A 138 48.05 10.97 -17.93
N THR A 139 49.00 11.56 -18.63
CA THR A 139 49.07 13.01 -18.84
C THR A 139 48.32 13.41 -20.11
N ILE A 140 47.29 14.25 -19.98
CA ILE A 140 46.51 14.74 -21.13
C ILE A 140 47.15 16.02 -21.68
N PRO A 141 47.58 16.04 -22.96
CA PRO A 141 48.19 17.21 -23.57
C PRO A 141 47.16 18.29 -23.93
N CYS A 142 47.57 19.55 -23.86
CA CYS A 142 46.74 20.68 -24.25
C CYS A 142 46.60 20.78 -25.78
N ILE A 143 45.37 20.99 -26.27
CA ILE A 143 45.07 21.09 -27.71
C ILE A 143 45.81 22.27 -28.36
N THR A 144 45.90 23.40 -27.67
CA THR A 144 46.59 24.60 -28.16
C THR A 144 48.09 24.59 -27.89
N HIS A 145 48.53 23.84 -26.87
CA HIS A 145 49.94 23.71 -26.48
C HIS A 145 50.33 22.24 -26.31
N PRO A 146 50.58 21.49 -27.40
CA PRO A 146 50.70 20.01 -27.37
C PRO A 146 51.82 19.47 -26.46
N LYS A 147 52.81 20.30 -26.13
CA LYS A 147 53.94 19.94 -25.24
C LYS A 147 53.64 20.17 -23.74
N LYS A 148 52.44 20.62 -23.38
CA LYS A 148 52.06 20.96 -22.01
C LYS A 148 50.87 20.13 -21.55
N SER A 149 50.92 19.70 -20.29
CA SER A 149 49.86 19.00 -19.58
C SER A 149 48.74 19.97 -19.15
N LEU A 150 47.51 19.45 -19.13
CA LEU A 150 46.36 20.13 -18.53
C LEU A 150 46.37 19.92 -17.01
N GLU A 151 46.70 20.95 -16.25
CA GLU A 151 46.91 20.89 -14.79
C GLU A 151 46.00 21.83 -13.99
N TYR A 152 45.25 22.70 -14.68
CA TYR A 152 44.41 23.72 -14.05
C TYR A 152 42.99 23.69 -14.62
N TRP A 153 42.04 24.16 -13.82
CA TRP A 153 40.64 24.34 -14.21
C TRP A 153 40.26 25.82 -14.18
N CYS A 154 39.65 26.32 -15.24
CA CYS A 154 39.10 27.67 -15.30
C CYS A 154 37.59 27.68 -15.03
N SER A 155 37.17 28.09 -13.84
CA SER A 155 35.75 28.06 -13.42
C SER A 155 34.84 28.94 -14.28
N LYS A 156 35.34 30.05 -14.82
CA LYS A 156 34.55 30.96 -15.67
C LYS A 156 34.27 30.37 -17.07
N CYS A 157 35.18 29.56 -17.58
CA CYS A 157 35.11 28.99 -18.93
C CYS A 157 34.64 27.54 -18.93
N SER A 158 34.61 26.90 -17.77
CA SER A 158 34.32 25.47 -17.61
C SER A 158 35.22 24.58 -18.46
N THR A 159 36.54 24.88 -18.46
CA THR A 159 37.54 24.16 -19.28
C THR A 159 38.82 23.86 -18.51
N LEU A 160 39.46 22.73 -18.89
CA LEU A 160 40.81 22.36 -18.48
C LEU A 160 41.85 23.18 -19.27
N ILE A 161 42.88 23.68 -18.58
CA ILE A 161 43.90 24.54 -19.17
C ILE A 161 45.31 24.11 -18.72
N CYS A 162 46.31 24.35 -19.58
CA CYS A 162 47.72 24.23 -19.21
C CYS A 162 48.28 25.53 -18.64
N ILE A 163 49.55 25.51 -18.21
CA ILE A 163 50.23 26.70 -17.68
C ILE A 163 50.27 27.88 -18.66
N ASP A 164 50.45 27.62 -19.97
CA ASP A 164 50.52 28.69 -20.98
C ASP A 164 49.12 29.31 -21.20
N CYS A 165 48.06 28.50 -21.26
CA CYS A 165 46.68 28.99 -21.30
C CYS A 165 46.33 29.83 -20.06
N LEU A 166 46.80 29.41 -18.87
CA LEU A 166 46.59 30.13 -17.61
C LEU A 166 47.21 31.54 -17.66
N LEU A 167 48.42 31.66 -18.21
CA LEU A 167 49.17 32.92 -18.25
C LEU A 167 48.69 33.90 -19.32
N PHE A 168 48.29 33.40 -20.50
CA PHE A 168 47.98 34.26 -21.65
C PHE A 168 46.48 34.42 -21.91
N GLN A 169 45.74 33.31 -21.98
CA GLN A 169 44.34 33.32 -22.44
C GLN A 169 43.34 33.49 -21.30
N HIS A 170 43.68 33.00 -20.11
CA HIS A 170 42.79 33.00 -18.94
C HIS A 170 43.29 33.92 -17.83
N LYS A 171 44.18 34.89 -18.13
CA LYS A 171 44.91 35.69 -17.12
C LYS A 171 44.02 36.30 -16.03
N ASP A 172 42.83 36.77 -16.37
CA ASP A 172 41.92 37.45 -15.42
C ASP A 172 40.73 36.57 -14.97
N HIS A 173 40.76 35.26 -15.24
CA HIS A 173 39.70 34.35 -14.84
C HIS A 173 39.96 33.73 -13.45
N ASN A 174 38.95 33.12 -12.84
CA ASN A 174 39.17 32.30 -11.65
C ASN A 174 39.67 30.91 -12.06
N LYS A 175 40.82 30.49 -11.52
CA LYS A 175 41.44 29.19 -11.80
C LYS A 175 41.97 28.57 -10.52
N ILE A 176 41.89 27.26 -10.50
CA ILE A 176 42.35 26.41 -9.41
C ILE A 176 43.10 25.22 -10.00
N LEU A 177 43.87 24.52 -9.18
CA LEU A 177 44.50 23.27 -9.59
C LEU A 177 43.43 22.24 -9.96
N LEU A 178 43.77 21.35 -10.89
CA LEU A 178 42.87 20.29 -11.34
C LEU A 178 42.39 19.42 -10.18
N ASP A 179 43.30 19.00 -9.29
CA ASP A 179 42.96 18.15 -8.15
C ASP A 179 41.99 18.84 -7.19
N ASP A 180 42.21 20.13 -6.90
CA ASP A 180 41.29 20.92 -6.07
C ASP A 180 39.92 21.08 -6.73
N ALA A 181 39.88 21.26 -8.06
CA ALA A 181 38.64 21.35 -8.82
C ALA A 181 37.85 20.03 -8.78
N ILE A 182 38.54 18.90 -8.98
CA ILE A 182 37.96 17.55 -8.93
C ILE A 182 37.43 17.30 -7.52
N GLN A 183 38.22 17.60 -6.49
CA GLN A 183 37.82 17.35 -5.11
C GLN A 183 36.62 18.22 -4.72
N GLY A 184 36.61 19.50 -5.09
CA GLY A 184 35.48 20.40 -4.87
C GLY A 184 34.20 19.94 -5.59
N PHE A 185 34.32 19.53 -6.85
CA PHE A 185 33.20 19.01 -7.63
C PHE A 185 32.66 17.69 -7.04
N LYS A 186 33.56 16.76 -6.69
CA LYS A 186 33.21 15.47 -6.05
C LYS A 186 32.48 15.69 -4.74
N THR A 187 32.99 16.57 -3.88
CA THR A 187 32.33 16.89 -2.61
C THR A 187 30.95 17.52 -2.84
N LYS A 188 30.83 18.47 -3.77
CA LYS A 188 29.55 19.10 -4.09
C LYS A 188 28.52 18.08 -4.58
N ILE A 189 28.85 17.28 -5.59
CA ILE A 189 27.94 16.27 -6.15
C ILE A 189 27.55 15.24 -5.10
N ASN A 190 28.48 14.79 -4.25
CA ASN A 190 28.15 13.87 -3.17
C ASN A 190 27.17 14.48 -2.16
N ILE A 191 27.34 15.75 -1.79
CA ILE A 191 26.40 16.46 -0.91
C ILE A 191 25.03 16.57 -1.59
N ASP A 192 24.97 17.01 -2.85
CA ASP A 192 23.73 17.18 -3.61
C ASP A 192 22.99 15.84 -3.75
N LEU A 193 23.70 14.75 -4.09
CA LEU A 193 23.13 13.40 -4.20
C LEU A 193 22.61 12.88 -2.86
N HIS A 194 23.36 13.05 -1.77
CA HIS A 194 22.90 12.66 -0.43
C HIS A 194 21.68 13.47 0.00
N SER A 195 21.64 14.77 -0.29
CA SER A 195 20.49 15.62 0.01
C SER A 195 19.24 15.18 -0.75
N ILE A 196 19.37 14.88 -2.04
CA ILE A 196 18.25 14.37 -2.86
C ILE A 196 17.80 13.01 -2.34
N GLN A 197 18.73 12.10 -2.04
CA GLN A 197 18.42 10.79 -1.49
C GLN A 197 17.67 10.88 -0.17
N SER A 198 18.09 11.76 0.74
CA SER A 198 17.37 12.01 2.01
C SER A 198 15.97 12.52 1.75
N SER A 199 15.82 13.57 0.92
CA SER A 199 14.51 14.15 0.63
C SER A 199 13.54 13.16 -0.03
N LEU A 200 14.04 12.30 -0.93
CA LEU A 200 13.25 11.22 -1.52
C LEU A 200 12.80 10.20 -0.47
N ASN A 201 13.71 9.77 0.41
CA ASN A 201 13.39 8.86 1.49
C ASN A 201 12.37 9.46 2.46
N ASP A 202 12.49 10.74 2.80
CA ASP A 202 11.55 11.44 3.67
C ASP A 202 10.14 11.44 3.05
N LYS A 203 10.02 11.77 1.76
CA LYS A 203 8.74 11.72 1.04
C LYS A 203 8.15 10.31 0.93
N ILE A 204 9.00 9.29 0.75
CA ILE A 204 8.58 7.89 0.75
C ILE A 204 8.01 7.53 2.13
N ASN A 205 8.72 7.86 3.20
CA ASN A 205 8.28 7.62 4.57
C ASN A 205 6.96 8.35 4.89
N GLU A 206 6.82 9.62 4.48
CA GLU A 206 5.56 10.37 4.62
C GLU A 206 4.40 9.67 3.90
N THR A 207 4.64 9.17 2.69
CA THR A 207 3.63 8.42 1.92
C THR A 207 3.26 7.12 2.62
N ASP A 208 4.24 6.38 3.16
CA ASP A 208 4.00 5.15 3.92
C ASP A 208 3.18 5.40 5.20
N ILE A 209 3.40 6.54 5.86
CA ILE A 209 2.58 6.96 7.01
C ILE A 209 1.13 7.22 6.57
N LEU A 210 0.91 7.95 5.47
CA LEU A 210 -0.43 8.22 4.95
C LEU A 210 -1.16 6.94 4.55
N LEU A 211 -0.48 5.99 3.90
CA LEU A 211 -1.04 4.68 3.56
C LEU A 211 -1.47 3.92 4.82
N ASN A 212 -0.62 3.90 5.86
CA ASN A 212 -0.97 3.27 7.14
C ASN A 212 -2.18 3.93 7.83
N ILE A 213 -2.30 5.26 7.76
CA ILE A 213 -3.46 5.98 8.30
C ILE A 213 -4.75 5.57 7.56
N ILE A 214 -4.71 5.50 6.22
CA ILE A 214 -5.85 5.06 5.40
C ILE A 214 -6.26 3.64 5.78
N ASP A 215 -5.30 2.72 5.85
CA ASP A 215 -5.53 1.32 6.21
C ASP A 215 -6.13 1.18 7.61
N ASN A 216 -5.59 1.89 8.60
CA ASN A 216 -6.09 1.83 9.97
C ASN A 216 -7.49 2.44 10.11
N ASN A 217 -7.76 3.56 9.44
CA ASN A 217 -9.10 4.16 9.43
C ASN A 217 -10.14 3.23 8.81
N SER A 218 -9.79 2.58 7.69
CA SER A 218 -10.64 1.60 7.02
C SER A 218 -10.90 0.37 7.90
N LYS A 219 -9.85 -0.18 8.52
CA LYS A 219 -9.96 -1.31 9.46
C LYS A 219 -10.84 -0.97 10.66
N PHE A 220 -10.59 0.16 11.32
CA PHE A 220 -11.34 0.61 12.49
C PHE A 220 -12.82 0.82 12.16
N SER A 221 -13.12 1.54 11.09
CA SER A 221 -14.51 1.82 10.68
C SER A 221 -15.26 0.53 10.31
N ARG A 222 -14.60 -0.38 9.59
CA ARG A 222 -15.17 -1.69 9.25
C ARG A 222 -15.45 -2.51 10.51
N GLN A 223 -14.48 -2.61 11.41
CA GLN A 223 -14.62 -3.36 12.66
C GLN A 223 -15.79 -2.81 13.47
N LYS A 224 -15.82 -1.50 13.71
CA LYS A 224 -16.88 -0.85 14.49
C LYS A 224 -18.26 -1.09 13.88
N MET A 225 -18.40 -1.02 12.56
CA MET A 225 -19.65 -1.31 11.86
C MET A 225 -20.07 -2.78 12.03
N THR A 226 -19.14 -3.72 11.85
CA THR A 226 -19.44 -5.15 12.00
C THR A 226 -19.83 -5.53 13.42
N GLU A 227 -19.15 -5.00 14.43
CA GLU A 227 -19.44 -5.25 15.85
C GLU A 227 -20.80 -4.67 16.24
N THR A 228 -21.05 -3.41 15.91
CA THR A 228 -22.32 -2.74 16.23
C THR A 228 -23.50 -3.46 15.58
N MET A 229 -23.37 -3.86 14.30
CA MET A 229 -24.43 -4.60 13.62
C MET A 229 -24.63 -6.01 14.17
N ALA A 230 -23.57 -6.66 14.67
CA ALA A 230 -23.69 -7.96 15.34
C ALA A 230 -24.44 -7.85 16.68
N GLU A 231 -24.21 -6.77 17.43
CA GLU A 231 -24.95 -6.48 18.65
C GLU A 231 -26.44 -6.24 18.37
N ILE A 232 -26.77 -5.42 17.36
CA ILE A 232 -28.16 -5.17 16.94
C ILE A 232 -28.87 -6.49 16.58
N ARG A 233 -28.23 -7.34 15.76
CA ARG A 233 -28.81 -8.65 15.40
C ARG A 233 -29.09 -9.51 16.63
N ARG A 234 -28.14 -9.61 17.57
CA ARG A 234 -28.35 -10.39 18.80
C ARG A 234 -29.56 -9.90 19.59
N VAL A 235 -29.68 -8.59 19.78
CA VAL A 235 -30.81 -8.00 20.51
C VAL A 235 -32.14 -8.29 19.80
N MET A 236 -32.16 -8.18 18.47
CA MET A 236 -33.36 -8.51 17.68
C MET A 236 -33.75 -9.99 17.79
N ASP A 237 -32.79 -10.90 17.62
CA ASP A 237 -33.01 -12.35 17.69
C ASP A 237 -33.51 -12.78 19.09
N ASP A 238 -32.90 -12.24 20.15
CA ASP A 238 -33.32 -12.53 21.53
C ASP A 238 -34.72 -11.98 21.83
N HIS A 239 -35.06 -10.80 21.30
CA HIS A 239 -36.37 -10.20 21.49
C HIS A 239 -37.46 -11.01 20.75
N GLU A 240 -37.21 -11.40 19.50
CA GLU A 240 -38.12 -12.27 18.74
C GLU A 240 -38.36 -13.58 19.49
N LYS A 241 -37.27 -14.23 19.95
CA LYS A 241 -37.36 -15.48 20.71
C LYS A 241 -38.19 -15.33 21.98
N ASN A 242 -38.03 -14.23 22.71
CA ASN A 242 -38.80 -13.95 23.93
C ASN A 242 -40.30 -13.83 23.62
N ILE A 243 -40.66 -13.06 22.59
CA ILE A 243 -42.05 -12.89 22.18
C ILE A 243 -42.67 -14.23 21.76
N LEU A 244 -41.98 -15.02 20.94
CA LEU A 244 -42.44 -16.34 20.51
C LEU A 244 -42.61 -17.31 21.68
N GLN A 245 -41.73 -17.25 22.68
CA GLN A 245 -41.87 -18.03 23.91
C GLN A 245 -43.12 -17.62 24.70
N ASN A 246 -43.38 -16.32 24.84
CA ASN A 246 -44.58 -15.84 25.55
C ASN A 246 -45.87 -16.28 24.86
N ILE A 247 -45.92 -16.23 23.51
CA ILE A 247 -47.02 -16.78 22.72
C ILE A 247 -47.20 -18.27 23.03
N PHE A 248 -46.12 -19.05 22.95
CA PHE A 248 -46.16 -20.49 23.16
C PHE A 248 -46.67 -20.87 24.56
N TYR A 249 -46.16 -20.21 25.61
CA TYR A 249 -46.59 -20.49 26.98
C TYR A 249 -48.04 -20.10 27.23
N THR A 250 -48.48 -18.96 26.69
CA THR A 250 -49.88 -18.51 26.76
C THR A 250 -50.81 -19.51 26.09
N GLU A 251 -50.50 -19.93 24.85
CA GLU A 251 -51.26 -20.94 24.12
C GLU A 251 -51.35 -22.25 24.90
N LYS A 252 -50.20 -22.73 25.40
CA LYS A 252 -50.10 -23.98 26.17
C LYS A 252 -50.95 -23.94 27.43
N GLU A 253 -50.91 -22.83 28.17
CA GLU A 253 -51.69 -22.66 29.41
C GLU A 253 -53.19 -22.61 29.13
N GLN A 254 -53.62 -21.86 28.11
CA GLN A 254 -55.03 -21.81 27.72
C GLN A 254 -55.55 -23.18 27.28
N LYS A 255 -54.82 -23.91 26.43
CA LYS A 255 -55.19 -25.27 26.01
C LYS A 255 -55.32 -26.20 27.21
N LYS A 256 -54.34 -26.18 28.12
CA LYS A 256 -54.37 -26.99 29.34
C LYS A 256 -55.62 -26.72 30.18
N ARG A 257 -55.99 -25.44 30.39
CA ARG A 257 -57.21 -25.07 31.15
C ARG A 257 -58.48 -25.65 30.51
N ILE A 258 -58.57 -25.66 29.18
CA ILE A 258 -59.71 -26.22 28.45
C ILE A 258 -59.70 -27.77 28.49
N GLU A 259 -58.53 -28.39 28.35
CA GLU A 259 -58.38 -29.84 28.51
C GLU A 259 -58.78 -30.30 29.91
N ASP A 260 -58.32 -29.60 30.95
CA ASP A 260 -58.68 -29.89 32.34
C ASP A 260 -60.19 -29.75 32.59
N TYR A 261 -60.85 -28.77 31.96
CA TYR A 261 -62.31 -28.62 32.00
C TYR A 261 -63.07 -29.74 31.27
N LYS A 262 -62.50 -30.29 30.18
CA LYS A 262 -63.11 -31.39 29.41
C LYS A 262 -63.13 -32.72 30.17
N ILE A 263 -62.18 -32.94 31.09
CA ILE A 263 -62.08 -34.17 31.89
C ILE A 263 -63.37 -34.48 32.68
N PRO A 264 -63.87 -33.59 33.57
CA PRO A 264 -65.08 -33.87 34.35
C PRO A 264 -66.32 -34.03 33.47
N LEU A 265 -66.44 -33.29 32.37
CA LEU A 265 -67.53 -33.47 31.40
C LEU A 265 -67.53 -34.85 30.77
N THR A 266 -66.35 -35.33 30.37
CA THR A 266 -66.18 -36.67 29.79
C THR A 266 -66.54 -37.76 30.80
N ASN A 267 -66.14 -37.59 32.07
CA ASN A 267 -66.46 -38.52 33.15
C ASN A 267 -67.97 -38.56 33.45
N GLU A 268 -68.65 -37.41 33.48
CA GLU A 268 -70.10 -37.37 33.68
C GLU A 268 -70.87 -37.96 32.49
N LEU A 269 -70.40 -37.75 31.26
CA LEU A 269 -70.98 -38.39 30.07
C LEU A 269 -70.87 -39.92 30.13
N GLN A 270 -69.71 -40.45 30.53
CA GLN A 270 -69.52 -41.90 30.71
C GLN A 270 -70.47 -42.46 31.79
N ARG A 271 -70.63 -41.75 32.91
CA ARG A 271 -71.58 -42.14 33.97
C ARG A 271 -73.03 -42.14 33.48
N LEU A 272 -73.43 -41.11 32.73
CA LEU A 272 -74.76 -41.00 32.14
C LEU A 272 -75.04 -42.17 31.21
N ASN A 273 -74.08 -42.51 30.34
CA ASN A 273 -74.21 -43.64 29.43
C ASN A 273 -74.39 -44.97 30.18
N MET A 274 -73.67 -45.19 31.28
CA MET A 274 -73.88 -46.38 32.12
C MET A 274 -75.28 -46.41 32.76
N GLN A 275 -75.75 -45.28 33.29
CA GLN A 275 -77.10 -45.21 33.87
C GLN A 275 -78.19 -45.41 32.81
N LYS A 276 -77.98 -44.90 31.60
CA LYS A 276 -78.89 -45.10 30.47
C LYS A 276 -79.02 -46.58 30.10
N VAL A 277 -77.89 -47.30 30.00
CA VAL A 277 -77.91 -48.76 29.76
C VAL A 277 -78.63 -49.49 30.89
N SER A 278 -78.39 -49.12 32.16
CA SER A 278 -79.11 -49.70 33.30
C SER A 278 -80.62 -49.46 33.20
N PHE A 279 -81.04 -48.26 32.79
CA PHE A 279 -82.44 -47.91 32.60
C PHE A 279 -83.08 -48.71 31.45
N GLU A 280 -82.42 -48.81 30.30
CA GLU A 280 -82.86 -49.60 29.15
C GLU A 280 -83.01 -51.10 29.50
N MET A 281 -82.08 -51.63 30.29
CA MET A 281 -82.14 -53.01 30.76
C MET A 281 -83.31 -53.25 31.71
N LEU A 282 -83.56 -52.35 32.67
CA LEU A 282 -84.73 -52.44 33.56
C LEU A 282 -86.06 -52.28 32.80
N SER A 283 -86.08 -51.40 31.79
CA SER A 283 -87.27 -51.14 30.96
C SER A 283 -87.67 -52.33 30.09
N SER A 284 -86.71 -53.16 29.69
CA SER A 284 -86.93 -54.35 28.87
C SER A 284 -87.24 -55.62 29.70
N MET A 285 -87.21 -55.55 31.04
CA MET A 285 -87.55 -56.69 31.90
C MET A 285 -89.05 -57.02 31.84
N ARG A 286 -89.38 -58.32 31.93
CA ARG A 286 -90.78 -58.79 32.03
C ARG A 286 -91.49 -58.29 33.29
N ASN A 287 -90.76 -58.10 34.40
CA ASN A 287 -91.33 -57.61 35.65
C ASN A 287 -91.36 -56.07 35.66
N ARG A 288 -92.54 -55.51 35.39
CA ARG A 288 -92.77 -54.07 35.22
C ARG A 288 -92.70 -53.26 36.52
N THR A 289 -92.82 -53.88 37.70
CA THR A 289 -92.82 -53.13 38.98
C THR A 289 -91.42 -52.65 39.38
N LYS A 290 -90.37 -53.41 39.00
CA LYS A 290 -88.96 -53.06 39.29
C LYS A 290 -88.52 -51.71 38.71
N LEU A 291 -89.10 -51.29 37.58
CA LEU A 291 -88.80 -49.98 37.00
C LEU A 291 -89.36 -48.85 37.87
N LEU A 292 -90.57 -49.02 38.42
CA LEU A 292 -91.19 -48.06 39.33
C LEU A 292 -90.45 -48.00 40.67
N GLU A 293 -89.99 -49.15 41.18
CA GLU A 293 -89.14 -49.21 42.38
C GLU A 293 -87.82 -48.44 42.21
N ALA A 294 -87.28 -48.36 40.99
CA ALA A 294 -86.05 -47.62 40.69
C ALA A 294 -86.28 -46.14 40.32
N LYS A 295 -87.52 -45.67 40.23
CA LYS A 295 -87.87 -44.32 39.73
C LYS A 295 -87.14 -43.22 40.50
N GLU A 296 -87.28 -43.20 41.83
CA GLU A 296 -86.71 -42.13 42.66
C GLU A 296 -85.19 -42.03 42.50
N ARG A 297 -84.50 -43.17 42.33
CA ARG A 297 -83.06 -43.21 42.12
C ARG A 297 -82.66 -42.56 40.78
N PHE A 298 -83.41 -42.81 39.72
CA PHE A 298 -83.14 -42.19 38.42
C PHE A 298 -83.49 -40.70 38.44
N ASP A 299 -84.61 -40.32 39.06
CA ASP A 299 -85.00 -38.92 39.22
C ASP A 299 -83.92 -38.14 40.01
N ASP A 300 -83.43 -38.69 41.13
CA ASP A 300 -82.33 -38.11 41.92
C ASP A 300 -81.03 -38.00 41.11
N TYR A 301 -80.66 -39.04 40.35
CA TYR A 301 -79.47 -39.02 39.51
C TYR A 301 -79.54 -37.93 38.43
N VAL A 302 -80.68 -37.81 37.74
CA VAL A 302 -80.89 -36.79 36.69
C VAL A 302 -80.81 -35.38 37.29
N ASN A 303 -81.48 -35.15 38.42
CA ASN A 303 -81.46 -33.85 39.09
C ASN A 303 -80.04 -33.45 39.51
N LYS A 304 -79.31 -34.35 40.20
CA LYS A 304 -77.93 -34.10 40.63
C LYS A 304 -76.98 -33.86 39.46
N THR A 305 -77.12 -34.63 38.38
CA THR A 305 -76.28 -34.47 37.18
C THR A 305 -76.55 -33.13 36.49
N ASN A 306 -77.82 -32.72 36.40
CA ASN A 306 -78.21 -31.42 35.85
C ASN A 306 -77.69 -30.25 36.69
N GLU A 307 -77.76 -30.33 38.02
CA GLU A 307 -77.19 -29.30 38.90
C GLU A 307 -75.67 -29.24 38.76
N LYS A 308 -75.00 -30.39 38.71
CA LYS A 308 -73.57 -30.45 38.50
C LYS A 308 -73.17 -29.84 37.15
N LEU A 309 -73.90 -30.12 36.08
CA LEU A 309 -73.65 -29.51 34.77
C LEU A 309 -73.84 -27.99 34.80
N LYS A 310 -74.85 -27.48 35.51
CA LYS A 310 -75.04 -26.04 35.74
C LYS A 310 -73.92 -25.40 36.56
N SER A 311 -73.32 -26.15 37.48
CA SER A 311 -72.21 -25.67 38.31
C SER A 311 -70.87 -25.59 37.58
N LEU A 312 -70.70 -26.35 36.49
CA LEU A 312 -69.48 -26.36 35.68
C LEU A 312 -69.47 -25.13 34.76
N GLN A 313 -68.52 -24.22 35.00
CA GLN A 313 -68.33 -23.02 34.17
C GLN A 313 -67.16 -23.21 33.22
N MET A 314 -67.40 -22.93 31.94
CA MET A 314 -66.36 -22.96 30.92
C MET A 314 -65.31 -21.89 31.21
N PRO A 315 -64.01 -22.23 31.22
CA PRO A 315 -62.96 -21.24 31.42
C PRO A 315 -62.96 -20.22 30.28
N PRO A 316 -62.76 -18.91 30.56
CA PRO A 316 -62.62 -17.93 29.51
C PRO A 316 -61.34 -18.15 28.70
N VAL A 317 -61.47 -18.03 27.37
CA VAL A 317 -60.39 -17.97 26.39
C VAL A 317 -60.12 -16.49 26.14
N THR A 318 -58.85 -16.08 26.20
CA THR A 318 -58.45 -14.71 25.93
C THR A 318 -57.73 -14.64 24.59
N ASP A 319 -58.22 -13.78 23.71
CA ASP A 319 -57.49 -13.41 22.51
C ASP A 319 -56.22 -12.66 22.89
N TYR A 320 -55.16 -12.89 22.13
CA TYR A 320 -53.93 -12.12 22.22
C TYR A 320 -53.47 -11.71 20.82
N PHE A 321 -52.94 -10.51 20.73
CA PHE A 321 -52.40 -9.93 19.52
C PHE A 321 -51.05 -9.28 19.85
N LEU A 322 -50.19 -9.19 18.84
CA LEU A 322 -48.92 -8.49 18.99
C LEU A 322 -49.14 -7.01 18.74
N GLU A 323 -48.89 -6.19 19.76
CA GLU A 323 -48.94 -4.74 19.66
C GLU A 323 -47.58 -4.20 19.18
N GLY A 324 -47.58 -3.14 18.38
CA GLY A 324 -46.36 -2.47 17.91
C GLY A 324 -45.63 -3.16 16.76
N VAL A 325 -46.19 -4.21 16.16
CA VAL A 325 -45.61 -4.89 14.97
C VAL A 325 -45.49 -3.93 13.78
N ASP A 326 -46.45 -3.01 13.65
CA ASP A 326 -46.46 -1.93 12.68
C ASP A 326 -45.24 -0.99 12.81
N GLN A 327 -44.71 -0.83 14.03
CA GLN A 327 -43.54 0.00 14.29
C GLN A 327 -42.23 -0.59 13.73
N LEU A 328 -42.18 -1.91 13.46
CA LEU A 328 -41.00 -2.58 12.91
C LEU A 328 -40.60 -2.01 11.53
N GLN A 329 -41.57 -1.53 10.76
CA GLN A 329 -41.29 -0.88 9.48
C GLN A 329 -40.51 0.43 9.67
N SER A 330 -40.83 1.23 10.69
CA SER A 330 -40.08 2.44 11.04
C SER A 330 -38.66 2.10 11.51
N VAL A 331 -38.49 1.03 12.30
CA VAL A 331 -37.16 0.56 12.73
C VAL A 331 -36.33 0.14 11.51
N LYS A 332 -36.90 -0.61 10.56
CA LYS A 332 -36.24 -1.00 9.32
C LYS A 332 -35.75 0.21 8.53
N GLU A 333 -36.59 1.22 8.36
CA GLU A 333 -36.23 2.45 7.64
C GLU A 333 -35.09 3.20 8.33
N LYS A 334 -35.13 3.31 9.67
CA LYS A 334 -34.03 3.90 10.45
C LYS A 334 -32.73 3.13 10.30
N ILE A 335 -32.77 1.79 10.30
CA ILE A 335 -31.57 0.96 10.08
C ILE A 335 -30.96 1.23 8.70
N LEU A 336 -31.79 1.40 7.67
CA LEU A 336 -31.32 1.70 6.31
C LEU A 336 -30.68 3.09 6.17
N GLN A 337 -31.05 4.04 7.04
CA GLN A 337 -30.48 5.40 7.08
C GLN A 337 -29.23 5.50 7.98
N CYS A 338 -28.96 4.48 8.79
CA CYS A 338 -27.80 4.45 9.66
C CYS A 338 -26.54 3.98 8.92
N GLY A 339 -25.42 4.66 9.15
CA GLY A 339 -24.11 4.23 8.64
C GLY A 339 -23.85 4.60 7.18
N GLU A 340 -24.43 5.70 6.70
CA GLU A 340 -24.05 6.29 5.42
C GLU A 340 -22.54 6.53 5.36
N TYR A 341 -21.93 6.05 4.27
CA TYR A 341 -20.52 6.31 3.99
C TYR A 341 -20.36 7.76 3.55
N VAL A 342 -19.65 8.54 4.35
CA VAL A 342 -19.30 9.92 4.03
C VAL A 342 -17.80 10.01 3.85
N GLU A 343 -17.35 10.31 2.64
CA GLU A 343 -15.95 10.59 2.35
C GLU A 343 -15.68 12.07 2.63
N ILE A 344 -14.93 12.35 3.70
CA ILE A 344 -14.46 13.69 4.03
C ILE A 344 -12.99 13.76 3.65
N SER A 345 -12.66 14.57 2.64
CA SER A 345 -11.27 14.83 2.26
C SER A 345 -10.56 15.50 3.44
N ARG A 346 -9.72 14.75 4.16
CA ARG A 346 -8.83 15.32 5.18
C ARG A 346 -7.66 15.95 4.44
N TYR A 347 -7.79 17.25 4.17
CA TYR A 347 -6.68 18.09 3.74
C TYR A 347 -5.52 17.96 4.74
N HIS A 348 -4.30 17.77 4.24
CA HIS A 348 -3.10 17.70 5.08
C HIS A 348 -2.20 18.91 4.80
N ASN A 349 -2.28 19.91 5.68
CA ASN A 349 -1.29 20.99 5.74
C ASN A 349 -0.91 21.19 7.21
N PRO A 350 0.18 20.56 7.67
CA PRO A 350 0.61 20.62 9.06
C PRO A 350 0.82 22.04 9.59
N GLN A 351 1.24 22.98 8.73
CA GLN A 351 1.46 24.38 9.12
C GLN A 351 0.14 25.13 9.33
N LEU A 352 -0.84 24.88 8.46
CA LEU A 352 -2.17 25.47 8.57
C LEU A 352 -2.95 24.84 9.74
N GLU A 353 -2.87 23.51 9.90
CA GLU A 353 -3.47 22.79 11.03
C GLU A 353 -2.93 23.29 12.37
N LYS A 354 -1.60 23.44 12.50
CA LYS A 354 -0.97 23.97 13.71
C LYS A 354 -1.38 25.43 13.98
N PHE A 355 -1.43 26.26 12.93
CA PHE A 355 -1.87 27.65 13.10
C PHE A 355 -3.33 27.75 13.55
N ILE A 356 -4.21 26.93 12.96
CA ILE A 356 -5.62 26.87 13.31
C ILE A 356 -5.80 26.33 14.74
N SER A 357 -5.03 25.33 15.18
CA SER A 357 -5.14 24.82 16.55
C SER A 357 -4.68 25.87 17.59
N GLU A 358 -3.64 26.64 17.28
CA GLU A 358 -3.12 27.72 18.15
C GLU A 358 -4.03 28.97 18.18
N ASN A 359 -4.81 29.22 17.13
CA ASN A 359 -5.60 30.45 16.97
C ASN A 359 -7.11 30.21 16.79
N GLY A 360 -7.56 28.97 16.93
CA GLY A 360 -8.92 28.52 16.56
C GLY A 360 -10.06 29.09 17.40
N THR A 361 -9.75 29.72 18.53
CA THR A 361 -10.70 30.41 19.41
C THR A 361 -10.89 31.88 19.06
N LYS A 362 -10.08 32.45 18.16
CA LYS A 362 -10.20 33.85 17.73
C LYS A 362 -11.36 34.01 16.73
N GLN A 363 -12.09 35.13 16.83
CA GLN A 363 -13.14 35.52 15.87
C GLN A 363 -12.57 35.90 14.49
N GLU A 364 -11.34 36.43 14.47
CA GLU A 364 -10.60 36.75 13.25
C GLU A 364 -9.27 36.03 13.23
N LEU A 365 -8.97 35.41 12.09
CA LEU A 365 -7.72 34.72 11.81
C LEU A 365 -7.03 35.44 10.65
N ASP A 366 -5.86 36.02 10.90
CA ASP A 366 -5.10 36.69 9.85
C ASP A 366 -4.30 35.68 9.02
N LEU A 367 -4.74 35.48 7.78
CA LEU A 367 -4.11 34.58 6.81
C LEU A 367 -3.25 35.33 5.77
N LYS A 368 -3.13 36.66 5.85
CA LYS A 368 -2.54 37.51 4.79
C LYS A 368 -1.08 37.23 4.47
N LEU A 369 -0.32 36.67 5.42
CA LEU A 369 1.11 36.40 5.28
C LEU A 369 1.42 34.93 4.93
N ARG A 370 0.41 34.09 4.66
CA ARG A 370 0.61 32.68 4.34
C ARG A 370 0.38 32.47 2.85
N ASN A 371 1.37 31.89 2.16
CA ASN A 371 1.21 31.39 0.79
C ASN A 371 0.26 30.18 0.83
N LEU A 372 -1.04 30.45 0.79
CA LEU A 372 -2.10 29.45 0.80
C LEU A 372 -2.47 29.10 -0.64
N THR A 373 -2.58 27.81 -0.92
CA THR A 373 -3.11 27.25 -2.17
C THR A 373 -4.63 27.36 -2.22
N ASP A 374 -5.23 27.15 -3.40
CA ASP A 374 -6.70 27.09 -3.50
C ASP A 374 -7.28 25.92 -2.68
N SER A 375 -6.54 24.82 -2.54
CA SER A 375 -6.91 23.69 -1.67
C SER A 375 -6.90 24.05 -0.18
N ASP A 376 -5.95 24.89 0.28
CA ASP A 376 -5.94 25.44 1.63
C ASP A 376 -7.21 26.26 1.91
N MET A 377 -7.62 27.08 0.95
CA MET A 377 -8.78 27.95 1.08
C MET A 377 -10.09 27.16 1.10
N ILE A 378 -10.19 26.06 0.35
CA ILE A 378 -11.33 25.14 0.39
C ILE A 378 -11.44 24.47 1.76
N PHE A 379 -10.31 24.02 2.34
CA PHE A 379 -10.28 23.44 3.68
C PHE A 379 -10.71 24.42 4.77
N VAL A 380 -10.20 25.67 4.74
CA VAL A 380 -10.63 26.72 5.67
C VAL A 380 -12.13 27.00 5.53
N ALA A 381 -12.65 27.01 4.30
CA ALA A 381 -14.07 27.22 4.03
C ALA A 381 -14.95 26.08 4.54
N ASP A 382 -14.49 24.83 4.49
CA ASP A 382 -15.25 23.68 4.99
C ASP A 382 -15.24 23.61 6.53
N MET A 383 -14.13 23.97 7.17
CA MET A 383 -14.09 24.17 8.63
C MET A 383 -15.03 25.28 9.11
N LEU A 384 -15.19 26.36 8.33
CA LEU A 384 -16.12 27.45 8.65
C LEU A 384 -17.58 26.98 8.68
N ARG A 385 -17.97 26.08 7.76
CA ARG A 385 -19.34 25.54 7.70
C ARG A 385 -19.69 24.71 8.94
N ASN A 386 -18.69 24.09 9.56
CA ASN A 386 -18.86 23.21 10.72
C ASN A 386 -18.55 23.89 12.07
N SER A 387 -18.25 25.20 12.08
CA SER A 387 -17.91 25.99 13.26
C SER A 387 -19.13 26.68 13.86
N THR A 388 -19.36 26.54 15.18
CA THR A 388 -20.45 27.22 15.92
C THR A 388 -20.20 28.73 16.14
N VAL A 389 -19.03 29.23 15.76
CA VAL A 389 -18.63 30.64 15.86
C VAL A 389 -18.48 31.20 14.44
N GLN A 390 -19.16 32.33 14.13
CA GLN A 390 -18.91 33.08 12.90
C GLN A 390 -17.47 33.61 12.92
N LYS A 391 -16.63 33.12 12.02
CA LYS A 391 -15.24 33.55 11.86
C LYS A 391 -15.08 34.31 10.56
N TYR A 392 -14.39 35.44 10.60
CA TYR A 392 -14.12 36.29 9.43
C TYR A 392 -12.63 36.21 9.06
N PHE A 393 -12.35 36.10 7.76
CA PHE A 393 -10.99 36.08 7.22
C PHE A 393 -10.81 37.23 6.22
N LEU A 394 -9.80 38.07 6.43
CA LEU A 394 -9.47 39.18 5.53
C LEU A 394 -8.47 38.72 4.46
N ARG A 395 -8.93 38.51 3.22
CA ARG A 395 -8.05 38.32 2.05
C ARG A 395 -7.83 39.66 1.35
N THR A 396 -6.58 40.09 1.22
CA THR A 396 -6.20 41.06 0.20
C THR A 396 -5.73 40.30 -1.03
N THR A 397 -6.52 40.34 -2.10
CA THR A 397 -6.07 39.98 -3.44
C THR A 397 -5.05 41.02 -3.89
N ALA A 398 -3.76 40.76 -3.68
CA ALA A 398 -2.75 41.41 -4.50
C ALA A 398 -2.93 40.84 -5.90
N PHE A 399 -3.41 41.68 -6.81
CA PHE A 399 -3.55 41.39 -8.23
C PHE A 399 -2.21 40.94 -8.81
N LEU A 400 -2.31 40.02 -9.77
CA LEU A 400 -1.27 39.64 -10.72
C LEU A 400 -0.55 40.86 -11.31
N GLU A 401 0.78 40.83 -11.30
CA GLU A 401 1.63 41.26 -12.41
C GLU A 401 2.71 40.19 -12.64
#